data_AF-A0A3Q3B887-F1
#
_entry.id   AF-A0A3Q3B887-F1
#
_cell.length_a   1.000
_cell.length_b   1.000
_cell.length_c   1.000
_cell.angle_alpha   90.00
_cell.angle_beta   90.00
_cell.angle_gamma   90.00
#
_symmetry.space_group_name_H-M   'P 1'
#
loop_
_entity.id
_entity.type
_entity.pdbx_description
1 polymer ?
#
loop_
_entity_poly.entity_id
_entity_poly.type
_entity_poly.pdbx_seq_one_letter_code
_entity_poly.pdbx_strand_id
1 'polypeptide(L)'
;MFSRPYELLPQKDSVSQRTPGLFADSHRGLSFDYIPNVSANDFTDTTQGWLSWICNLVVIFLVYICTFIMFPITGWFVLKTVPNYQRIVVFRLGRICPPKGPGVVLVLPVIDQWRKVDLRTRAFNIPPSQVTTREGGVLLVGADIQFRIWNPVMSVVSVQDLNASTRMTAQNALTHSLSKKTVREIQTERVKLGDYLGMDINEMTRPWGLEIDRVELTLGSLIKAPEEGQAAPLAVPPSVPGLEGLTGSIQQLAMHFLSHGGSSQPHQDSITFTDELCSDPEAIDTTPGSVEELLSSVQAVLSEDLVHQVGACYQFEISSADGQQHKYYLDLSQGGGAVGSGSLCRDPDVTLSMTDGDLVAMFREGLRPFSAYTSGRLKVQGDMKTAMKLEELIKLLKKQHS
;
A
#
# COMPACT_ATOMS: atom_id res chain seq x y z
N MET A 1 -13.80 -11.36 -33.58
CA MET A 1 -14.53 -12.43 -32.86
C MET A 1 -14.02 -12.46 -31.44
N PHE A 2 -14.67 -11.72 -30.54
CA PHE A 2 -14.33 -11.66 -29.13
C PHE A 2 -15.48 -12.30 -28.34
N SER A 3 -15.22 -13.45 -27.74
CA SER A 3 -16.10 -14.06 -26.75
C SER A 3 -15.22 -14.90 -25.83
N ARG A 4 -14.63 -14.26 -24.81
CA ARG A 4 -14.25 -14.97 -23.59
C ARG A 4 -15.27 -14.60 -22.53
N PRO A 5 -15.96 -15.57 -21.92
CA PRO A 5 -16.85 -15.29 -20.81
C PRO A 5 -16.04 -14.83 -19.60
N TYR A 6 -16.59 -13.87 -18.87
CA TYR A 6 -16.03 -13.36 -17.62
C TYR A 6 -15.93 -14.49 -16.59
N GLU A 7 -14.72 -14.75 -16.08
CA GLU A 7 -14.46 -15.71 -15.01
C GLU A 7 -14.52 -14.96 -13.66
N LEU A 8 -15.46 -15.33 -12.80
CA LEU A 8 -15.58 -14.81 -11.44
C LEU A 8 -14.37 -15.25 -10.63
N LEU A 9 -13.62 -14.29 -10.07
CA LEU A 9 -12.54 -14.59 -9.14
C LEU A 9 -13.08 -15.34 -7.92
N PRO A 10 -12.39 -16.37 -7.41
CA PRO A 10 -12.86 -17.17 -6.29
C PRO A 10 -12.95 -16.29 -5.03
N GLN A 11 -14.16 -16.25 -4.47
CA GLN A 11 -14.45 -15.63 -3.20
C GLN A 11 -13.69 -16.40 -2.11
N LYS A 12 -12.67 -15.76 -1.52
CA LYS A 12 -11.86 -16.34 -0.45
C LYS A 12 -12.72 -16.42 0.81
N ASP A 13 -13.27 -17.60 1.08
CA ASP A 13 -13.99 -17.90 2.32
C ASP A 13 -13.05 -17.74 3.52
N SER A 14 -13.19 -16.63 4.25
CA SER A 14 -12.60 -16.47 5.58
C SER A 14 -13.52 -17.12 6.60
N VAL A 15 -13.43 -18.44 6.75
CA VAL A 15 -13.96 -19.15 7.91
C VAL A 15 -12.99 -18.92 9.07
N SER A 16 -13.31 -17.95 9.94
CA SER A 16 -12.63 -17.80 11.22
C SER A 16 -13.08 -18.92 12.16
N GLN A 17 -12.14 -19.80 12.54
CA GLN A 17 -12.36 -20.82 13.56
C GLN A 17 -12.54 -20.16 14.93
N ARG A 18 -13.66 -20.46 15.61
CA ARG A 18 -13.85 -20.20 17.03
C ARG A 18 -12.91 -21.10 17.85
N THR A 19 -12.18 -20.49 18.78
CA THR A 19 -11.63 -21.19 19.96
C THR A 19 -12.20 -20.53 21.21
N PRO A 20 -12.72 -21.27 22.20
CA PRO A 20 -13.28 -20.72 23.42
C PRO A 20 -12.22 -20.60 24.52
N GLY A 21 -12.11 -19.43 25.15
CA GLY A 21 -11.34 -19.20 26.37
C GLY A 21 -11.69 -17.82 26.92
N LEU A 22 -12.55 -17.75 27.92
CA LEU A 22 -12.15 -17.45 29.30
C LEU A 22 -11.17 -16.27 29.37
N PHE A 23 -11.70 -15.05 29.43
CA PHE A 23 -11.51 -14.11 30.54
C PHE A 23 -12.42 -12.93 30.25
N ALA A 24 -13.37 -12.71 31.15
CA ALA A 24 -14.15 -11.49 31.18
C ALA A 24 -13.19 -10.32 31.44
N ASP A 25 -13.27 -9.26 30.64
CA ASP A 25 -13.07 -7.95 31.22
C ASP A 25 -14.14 -6.96 30.76
N SER A 26 -14.70 -6.35 31.79
CA SER A 26 -15.90 -5.54 31.78
C SER A 26 -15.47 -4.10 31.60
N HIS A 27 -15.29 -3.66 30.35
CA HIS A 27 -15.29 -2.24 30.03
C HIS A 27 -16.34 -1.93 28.97
N ARG A 28 -17.49 -1.47 29.47
CA ARG A 28 -18.42 -0.59 28.76
C ARG A 28 -17.66 0.67 28.33
N GLY A 29 -16.96 0.58 27.21
CA GLY A 29 -16.37 1.69 26.47
C GLY A 29 -17.34 2.14 25.39
N LEU A 30 -17.65 3.44 25.42
CA LEU A 30 -18.37 4.26 24.44
C LEU A 30 -18.67 3.61 23.07
N SER A 31 -19.96 3.46 22.84
CA SER A 31 -20.67 2.93 21.66
C SER A 31 -20.40 3.71 20.35
N PHE A 32 -19.21 3.60 19.76
CA PHE A 32 -18.96 4.07 18.39
C PHE A 32 -18.16 3.12 17.49
N ASP A 33 -17.67 1.99 17.99
CA ASP A 33 -16.88 1.03 17.18
C ASP A 33 -17.72 -0.06 16.49
N TYR A 34 -19.04 0.07 16.45
CA TYR A 34 -19.85 -0.78 15.57
C TYR A 34 -19.78 -0.23 14.14
N ILE A 35 -18.66 -0.49 13.45
CA ILE A 35 -18.67 -0.55 11.99
C ILE A 35 -19.23 -1.93 11.68
N PRO A 36 -20.49 -2.06 11.21
CA PRO A 36 -20.99 -3.36 10.79
C PRO A 36 -20.01 -3.91 9.76
N ASN A 37 -19.49 -5.11 10.01
CA ASN A 37 -18.56 -5.76 9.10
C ASN A 37 -19.36 -6.33 7.91
N VAL A 38 -19.82 -5.42 7.04
CA VAL A 38 -20.65 -5.72 5.84
C VAL A 38 -19.83 -6.45 4.76
N SER A 39 -18.56 -6.81 5.03
CA SER A 39 -17.72 -7.60 4.13
C SER A 39 -18.22 -9.04 3.95
N ALA A 40 -18.90 -9.58 4.96
CA ALA A 40 -19.71 -10.79 4.83
C ALA A 40 -21.16 -10.34 4.63
N ASN A 41 -21.92 -11.06 3.81
CA ASN A 41 -23.37 -10.89 3.61
C ASN A 41 -24.21 -11.13 4.88
N ASP A 42 -23.68 -10.83 6.06
CA ASP A 42 -24.33 -10.92 7.36
C ASP A 42 -25.22 -9.70 7.55
N PHE A 43 -26.29 -9.67 6.76
CA PHE A 43 -27.37 -8.66 6.85
C PHE A 43 -28.26 -8.87 8.08
N THR A 44 -27.97 -9.91 8.87
CA THR A 44 -28.66 -10.24 10.11
C THR A 44 -27.81 -9.82 11.27
N ASP A 45 -28.15 -8.69 11.89
CA ASP A 45 -27.61 -8.36 13.20
C ASP A 45 -28.19 -9.37 14.22
N THR A 46 -27.47 -10.48 14.44
CA THR A 46 -27.88 -11.57 15.35
C THR A 46 -27.90 -11.13 16.81
N THR A 47 -27.56 -9.87 17.10
CA THR A 47 -27.58 -9.28 18.45
C THR A 47 -29.00 -9.03 18.97
N GLN A 48 -30.03 -9.19 18.13
CA GLN A 48 -31.40 -8.96 18.55
C GLN A 48 -32.06 -10.18 19.19
N GLY A 49 -32.55 -9.99 20.42
CA GLY A 49 -33.38 -10.96 21.12
C GLY A 49 -34.61 -11.35 20.31
N TRP A 50 -35.04 -12.60 20.45
CA TRP A 50 -36.18 -13.22 19.77
C TRP A 50 -37.46 -12.36 19.70
N LEU A 51 -37.76 -11.59 20.74
CA LEU A 51 -38.91 -10.67 20.81
C LEU A 51 -38.85 -9.57 19.75
N SER A 52 -37.67 -9.03 19.46
CA SER A 52 -37.53 -8.00 18.44
C SER A 52 -37.69 -8.58 17.03
N TRP A 53 -37.25 -9.81 16.83
CA TRP A 53 -37.48 -10.52 15.59
C TRP A 53 -38.98 -10.75 15.33
N ILE A 54 -39.71 -11.22 16.36
CA ILE A 54 -41.16 -11.40 16.31
C ILE A 54 -41.87 -10.07 16.06
N CYS A 55 -41.50 -9.00 16.78
CA CYS A 55 -42.09 -7.67 16.61
C CYS A 55 -41.90 -7.16 15.17
N ASN A 56 -40.68 -7.28 14.62
CA ASN A 56 -40.40 -6.87 13.25
C ASN A 56 -41.25 -7.66 12.23
N LEU A 57 -41.41 -8.98 12.42
CA LEU A 57 -42.28 -9.79 11.58
C LEU A 57 -43.75 -9.35 11.64
N VAL A 58 -44.26 -9.08 12.85
CA VAL A 58 -45.64 -8.60 13.03
C VAL A 58 -45.85 -7.26 12.31
N VAL A 59 -44.90 -6.33 12.43
CA VAL A 59 -44.95 -5.03 11.73
C VAL A 59 -44.92 -5.21 10.21
N ILE A 60 -44.02 -6.05 9.69
CA ILE A 60 -43.95 -6.34 8.25
C ILE A 60 -45.27 -6.94 7.75
N PHE A 61 -45.82 -7.91 8.48
CA PHE A 61 -47.07 -8.57 8.12
C PHE A 61 -48.25 -7.59 8.09
N LEU A 62 -48.37 -6.72 9.09
CA LEU A 62 -49.43 -5.71 9.15
C LEU A 62 -49.34 -4.73 7.97
N VAL A 63 -48.14 -4.26 7.64
CA VAL A 63 -47.93 -3.36 6.49
C VAL A 63 -48.25 -4.06 5.17
N TYR A 64 -47.96 -5.36 5.05
CA TYR A 64 -48.31 -6.15 3.88
C TYR A 64 -49.83 -6.26 3.72
N ILE A 65 -50.55 -6.54 4.82
CA ILE A 65 -52.04 -6.55 4.84
C ILE A 65 -52.59 -5.18 4.45
N CYS A 66 -52.11 -4.10 5.04
CA CYS A 66 -52.55 -2.75 4.68
C CYS A 66 -52.29 -2.43 3.20
N THR A 67 -51.13 -2.85 2.66
CA THR A 67 -50.80 -2.68 1.24
C THR A 67 -51.76 -3.44 0.33
N PHE A 68 -52.16 -4.64 0.73
CA PHE A 68 -53.13 -5.49 0.01
C PHE A 68 -54.55 -4.94 0.06
N ILE A 69 -55.01 -4.41 1.21
CA ILE A 69 -56.35 -3.81 1.34
C ILE A 69 -56.51 -2.57 0.45
N MET A 70 -55.42 -1.83 0.21
CA MET A 70 -55.43 -0.59 -0.59
C MET A 70 -55.23 -0.80 -2.11
N PHE A 71 -55.46 -2.02 -2.63
CA PHE A 71 -55.04 -2.48 -3.96
C PHE A 71 -55.98 -2.09 -5.11
N PRO A 72 -56.01 -0.81 -5.49
CA PRO A 72 -55.39 -0.54 -6.78
C PRO A 72 -54.38 0.62 -6.74
N ILE A 73 -54.43 1.45 -5.70
CA ILE A 73 -53.64 2.69 -5.62
C ILE A 73 -52.19 2.39 -5.22
N THR A 74 -51.98 1.41 -4.34
CA THR A 74 -50.64 1.04 -3.84
C THR A 74 -49.82 0.23 -4.83
N GLY A 75 -50.46 -0.54 -5.73
CA GLY A 75 -49.77 -1.43 -6.67
C GLY A 75 -48.74 -0.70 -7.56
N TRP A 76 -49.06 0.50 -8.02
CA TRP A 76 -48.16 1.33 -8.83
C TRP A 76 -46.97 1.88 -8.03
N PHE A 77 -47.15 2.13 -6.73
CA PHE A 77 -46.09 2.69 -5.88
C PHE A 77 -45.09 1.63 -5.43
N VAL A 78 -45.59 0.41 -5.16
CA VAL A 78 -44.81 -0.70 -4.60
C VAL A 78 -43.91 -1.34 -5.65
N LEU A 79 -44.34 -1.32 -6.91
CA LEU A 79 -43.64 -1.98 -8.01
C LEU A 79 -42.64 -1.02 -8.67
N LYS A 80 -41.33 -1.27 -8.51
CA LYS A 80 -40.28 -0.45 -9.12
C LYS A 80 -39.45 -1.27 -10.08
N THR A 81 -39.35 -0.81 -11.32
CA THR A 81 -38.46 -1.42 -12.33
C THR A 81 -37.05 -0.84 -12.20
N VAL A 82 -36.05 -1.73 -12.16
CA VAL A 82 -34.62 -1.40 -12.08
C VAL A 82 -33.90 -1.91 -13.33
N PRO A 83 -33.19 -1.04 -14.08
CA PRO A 83 -32.38 -1.45 -15.24
C PRO A 83 -31.21 -2.38 -14.86
N ASN A 84 -30.68 -3.12 -15.85
CA ASN A 84 -29.55 -4.06 -15.66
C ASN A 84 -28.29 -3.44 -15.05
N TYR A 85 -28.01 -2.17 -15.36
CA TYR A 85 -26.83 -1.45 -14.89
C TYR A 85 -27.02 -0.76 -13.54
N GLN A 86 -28.21 -0.91 -12.93
CA GLN A 86 -28.51 -0.35 -11.61
C GLN A 86 -28.75 -1.47 -10.60
N ARG A 87 -28.42 -1.17 -9.35
CA ARG A 87 -28.81 -1.96 -8.18
C ARG A 87 -29.60 -1.10 -7.23
N ILE A 88 -30.52 -1.72 -6.52
CA ILE A 88 -31.30 -1.06 -5.48
C ILE A 88 -30.93 -1.64 -4.13
N VAL A 89 -30.47 -0.76 -3.24
CA VAL A 89 -30.23 -1.07 -1.83
C VAL A 89 -31.49 -0.68 -1.09
N VAL A 90 -32.07 -1.63 -0.36
CA VAL A 90 -33.30 -1.43 0.39
C VAL A 90 -32.98 -1.55 1.88
N PHE A 91 -33.43 -0.55 2.64
CA PHE A 91 -33.40 -0.55 4.09
C PHE A 91 -34.82 -0.74 4.59
N ARG A 92 -35.10 -1.87 5.24
CA ARG A 92 -36.40 -2.18 5.81
C ARG A 92 -36.35 -1.97 7.30
N LEU A 93 -37.14 -1.01 7.81
CA LEU A 93 -37.17 -0.69 9.24
C LEU A 93 -35.75 -0.43 9.80
N GLY A 94 -34.90 0.22 9.01
CA GLY A 94 -33.49 0.52 9.35
C GLY A 94 -32.51 -0.65 9.16
N ARG A 95 -32.96 -1.85 8.79
CA ARG A 95 -32.09 -2.99 8.49
C ARG A 95 -31.73 -3.07 7.01
N ILE A 96 -30.46 -3.33 6.72
CA ILE A 96 -29.97 -3.50 5.35
C ILE A 96 -30.51 -4.82 4.81
N CYS A 97 -31.18 -4.78 3.66
CA CYS A 97 -31.53 -5.97 2.90
C CYS A 97 -30.45 -6.27 1.85
N PRO A 98 -30.32 -7.55 1.42
CA PRO A 98 -29.43 -7.88 0.33
C PRO A 98 -29.78 -7.06 -0.93
N PRO A 99 -28.76 -6.64 -1.71
CA PRO A 99 -28.97 -5.79 -2.87
C PRO A 99 -29.82 -6.53 -3.90
N LYS A 100 -30.93 -5.91 -4.31
CA LYS A 100 -31.83 -6.55 -5.27
C LYS A 100 -31.32 -6.33 -6.69
N GLY A 101 -31.38 -7.40 -7.47
CA GLY A 101 -30.98 -7.46 -8.86
C GLY A 101 -31.88 -6.63 -9.79
N PRO A 102 -31.61 -6.68 -11.11
CA PRO A 102 -32.37 -5.92 -12.09
C PRO A 102 -33.72 -6.57 -12.34
N GLY A 103 -34.67 -5.79 -12.85
CA GLY A 103 -36.05 -6.21 -13.04
C GLY A 103 -37.01 -5.56 -12.06
N VAL A 104 -38.12 -6.24 -11.79
CA VAL A 104 -39.20 -5.70 -10.99
C VAL A 104 -38.95 -6.00 -9.51
N VAL A 105 -38.75 -4.94 -8.75
CA VAL A 105 -38.48 -5.00 -7.31
C VAL A 105 -39.68 -4.47 -6.54
N LEU A 106 -40.18 -5.31 -5.62
CA LEU A 106 -41.19 -4.92 -4.65
C LEU A 106 -40.55 -4.11 -3.52
N VAL A 107 -41.00 -2.86 -3.34
CA VAL A 107 -40.57 -1.95 -2.28
C VAL A 107 -41.79 -1.45 -1.52
N LEU A 108 -41.87 -1.76 -0.23
CA LEU A 108 -43.06 -1.44 0.56
C LEU A 108 -43.10 0.07 0.90
N PRO A 109 -44.22 0.77 0.64
CA PRO A 109 -44.38 2.15 1.09
C PRO A 109 -44.25 2.25 2.61
N VAL A 110 -43.79 3.40 3.10
CA VAL A 110 -43.63 3.74 4.53
C VAL A 110 -42.46 3.05 5.25
N ILE A 111 -42.27 1.74 5.09
CA ILE A 111 -41.26 0.98 5.86
C ILE A 111 -39.94 0.73 5.13
N ASP A 112 -39.97 0.68 3.79
CA ASP A 112 -38.78 0.42 2.99
C ASP A 112 -38.23 1.77 2.46
N GLN A 113 -37.02 2.12 2.88
CA GLN A 113 -36.23 3.17 2.24
C GLN A 113 -35.35 2.54 1.17
N TRP A 114 -35.26 3.16 -0.01
CA TRP A 114 -34.50 2.59 -1.10
C TRP A 114 -33.58 3.62 -1.76
N ARG A 115 -32.41 3.16 -2.19
CA ARG A 115 -31.43 3.95 -2.92
C ARG A 115 -31.01 3.20 -4.18
N LYS A 116 -31.10 3.88 -5.34
CA LYS A 116 -30.57 3.37 -6.61
C LYS A 116 -29.11 3.73 -6.73
N VAL A 117 -28.29 2.74 -7.07
CA VAL A 117 -26.86 2.87 -7.30
C VAL A 117 -26.57 2.42 -8.73
N ASP A 118 -25.82 3.22 -9.48
CA ASP A 118 -25.37 2.87 -10.83
C ASP A 118 -24.03 2.14 -10.72
N LEU A 119 -23.89 1.01 -11.40
CA LEU A 119 -22.66 0.21 -11.38
C LEU A 119 -21.70 0.59 -12.51
N ARG A 120 -22.11 1.46 -13.44
CA ARG A 120 -21.25 1.88 -14.55
C ARG A 120 -20.07 2.71 -14.08
N THR A 121 -18.96 2.62 -14.81
CA THR A 121 -17.80 3.48 -14.63
C THR A 121 -18.20 4.95 -14.77
N ARG A 122 -17.78 5.76 -13.81
CA ARG A 122 -17.97 7.20 -13.76
C ARG A 122 -16.62 7.88 -13.71
N ALA A 123 -16.53 9.04 -14.34
CA ALA A 123 -15.36 9.91 -14.25
C ALA A 123 -15.68 11.12 -13.38
N PHE A 124 -14.71 11.55 -12.59
CA PHE A 124 -14.72 12.87 -11.99
C PHE A 124 -13.34 13.51 -12.11
N ASN A 125 -13.36 14.83 -12.29
CA ASN A 125 -12.15 15.64 -12.34
C ASN A 125 -11.88 16.24 -10.96
N ILE A 126 -10.60 16.21 -10.56
CA ILE A 126 -10.08 16.92 -9.40
C ILE A 126 -9.51 18.26 -9.88
N PRO A 127 -10.01 19.39 -9.34
CA PRO A 127 -9.55 20.70 -9.78
C PRO A 127 -8.05 20.87 -9.54
N PRO A 128 -7.31 21.52 -10.46
CA PRO A 128 -5.88 21.74 -10.31
C PRO A 128 -5.56 22.44 -8.98
N SER A 129 -4.72 21.80 -8.17
CA SER A 129 -4.27 22.31 -6.88
C SER A 129 -2.78 22.60 -6.92
N GLN A 130 -2.33 23.60 -6.17
CA GLN A 130 -0.92 23.97 -6.06
C GLN A 130 -0.18 22.95 -5.21
N VAL A 131 0.83 22.29 -5.79
CA VAL A 131 1.67 21.31 -5.08
C VAL A 131 3.12 21.72 -5.18
N THR A 132 3.80 21.70 -4.04
CA THR A 132 5.25 21.92 -3.93
C THR A 132 5.97 20.57 -4.03
N THR A 133 6.86 20.45 -5.00
CA THR A 133 7.68 19.27 -5.23
C THR A 133 8.91 19.23 -4.33
N ARG A 134 9.63 18.11 -4.31
CA ARG A 134 10.85 17.92 -3.51
C ARG A 134 11.93 18.99 -3.75
N GLU A 135 12.02 19.50 -4.97
CA GLU A 135 13.02 20.51 -5.38
C GLU A 135 12.52 21.96 -5.20
N GLY A 136 11.40 22.16 -4.49
CA GLY A 136 10.80 23.49 -4.30
C GLY A 136 10.11 24.04 -5.54
N GLY A 137 10.01 23.27 -6.64
CA GLY A 137 9.21 23.62 -7.80
C GLY A 137 7.72 23.60 -7.47
N VAL A 138 6.98 24.62 -7.90
CA VAL A 138 5.56 24.80 -7.61
C VAL A 138 4.77 24.66 -8.90
N LEU A 139 3.89 23.66 -8.95
CA LEU A 139 3.10 23.32 -10.13
C LEU A 139 1.64 23.09 -9.75
N LEU A 140 0.73 23.43 -10.68
CA LEU A 140 -0.69 23.13 -10.55
C LEU A 140 -0.94 21.74 -11.13
N VAL A 141 -1.50 20.81 -10.36
CA VAL A 141 -1.83 19.46 -10.85
C VAL A 141 -3.26 19.12 -10.50
N GLY A 142 -3.98 18.65 -11.51
CA GLY A 142 -5.27 17.98 -11.37
C GLY A 142 -5.15 16.52 -11.79
N ALA A 143 -6.26 15.80 -11.66
CA ALA A 143 -6.35 14.43 -12.13
C ALA A 143 -7.79 14.13 -12.59
N ASP A 144 -7.92 13.30 -13.61
CA ASP A 144 -9.19 12.67 -13.98
C ASP A 144 -9.19 11.23 -13.47
N ILE A 145 -10.21 10.87 -12.71
CA ILE A 145 -10.31 9.55 -12.07
C ILE A 145 -11.56 8.85 -12.56
N GLN A 146 -11.35 7.66 -13.10
CA GLN A 146 -12.40 6.75 -13.51
C GLN A 146 -12.55 5.66 -12.46
N PHE A 147 -13.77 5.50 -11.95
CA PHE A 147 -14.09 4.53 -10.91
C PHE A 147 -15.43 3.87 -11.18
N ARG A 148 -15.61 2.67 -10.65
CA ARG A 148 -16.88 1.95 -10.66
C ARG A 148 -17.23 1.42 -9.27
N ILE A 149 -18.51 1.23 -9.02
CA ILE A 149 -19.00 0.67 -7.76
C ILE A 149 -19.11 -0.85 -7.94
N TRP A 150 -18.34 -1.62 -7.17
CA TRP A 150 -18.42 -3.08 -7.19
C TRP A 150 -19.45 -3.59 -6.19
N ASN A 151 -19.56 -2.93 -5.01
CA ASN A 151 -20.54 -3.28 -3.98
C ASN A 151 -21.50 -2.11 -3.70
N PRO A 152 -22.76 -2.21 -4.13
CA PRO A 152 -23.73 -1.13 -3.94
C PRO A 152 -24.13 -0.93 -2.48
N VAL A 153 -24.06 -1.98 -1.64
CA VAL A 153 -24.42 -1.88 -0.22
C VAL A 153 -23.36 -1.07 0.51
N MET A 154 -22.09 -1.45 0.36
CA MET A 154 -20.97 -0.74 1.00
C MET A 154 -20.99 0.74 0.61
N SER A 155 -21.17 1.04 -0.68
CA SER A 155 -21.20 2.41 -1.20
C SER A 155 -22.25 3.31 -0.56
N VAL A 156 -23.35 2.77 -0.01
CA VAL A 156 -24.41 3.56 0.63
C VAL A 156 -24.22 3.61 2.15
N VAL A 157 -23.65 2.56 2.75
CA VAL A 157 -23.55 2.42 4.20
C VAL A 157 -22.26 3.01 4.75
N SER A 158 -21.15 2.92 4.00
CA SER A 158 -19.82 3.31 4.49
C SER A 158 -19.62 4.82 4.53
N VAL A 159 -20.19 5.56 3.58
CA VAL A 159 -19.95 6.99 3.38
C VAL A 159 -21.23 7.69 2.93
N GLN A 160 -21.52 8.85 3.52
CA GLN A 160 -22.71 9.64 3.19
C GLN A 160 -22.67 10.24 1.77
N ASP A 161 -21.58 10.94 1.43
CA ASP A 161 -21.32 11.45 0.09
C ASP A 161 -20.06 10.81 -0.52
N LEU A 162 -20.29 9.72 -1.25
CA LEU A 162 -19.26 8.95 -1.92
C LEU A 162 -18.39 9.82 -2.85
N ASN A 163 -19.00 10.75 -3.58
CA ASN A 163 -18.27 11.54 -4.58
C ASN A 163 -17.38 12.58 -3.90
N ALA A 164 -17.89 13.25 -2.87
CA ALA A 164 -17.11 14.25 -2.12
C ALA A 164 -15.95 13.60 -1.36
N SER A 165 -16.20 12.49 -0.66
CA SER A 165 -15.15 11.77 0.08
C SER A 165 -14.09 11.19 -0.84
N THR A 166 -14.48 10.59 -1.97
CA THR A 166 -13.51 10.05 -2.94
C THR A 166 -12.66 11.17 -3.56
N ARG A 167 -13.24 12.34 -3.86
CA ARG A 167 -12.48 13.51 -4.33
C ARG A 167 -11.44 13.96 -3.31
N MET A 168 -11.83 14.07 -2.04
CA MET A 168 -10.93 14.49 -0.96
C MET A 168 -9.78 13.49 -0.77
N THR A 169 -10.10 12.19 -0.71
CA THR A 169 -9.08 11.13 -0.58
C THR A 169 -8.12 11.14 -1.74
N ALA A 170 -8.64 11.23 -2.97
CA ALA A 170 -7.81 11.27 -4.15
C ALA A 170 -6.93 12.53 -4.23
N GLN A 171 -7.45 13.69 -3.81
CA GLN A 171 -6.67 14.93 -3.73
C GLN A 171 -5.54 14.82 -2.69
N ASN A 172 -5.81 14.22 -1.54
CA ASN A 172 -4.80 13.98 -0.51
C ASN A 172 -3.73 13.00 -1.00
N ALA A 173 -4.12 11.89 -1.63
CA ALA A 173 -3.18 10.91 -2.20
C ALA A 173 -2.33 11.53 -3.32
N LEU A 174 -2.95 12.32 -4.20
CA LEU A 174 -2.27 13.06 -5.28
C LEU A 174 -1.21 14.00 -4.70
N THR A 175 -1.58 14.84 -3.74
CA THR A 175 -0.67 15.80 -3.10
C THR A 175 0.48 15.09 -2.38
N HIS A 176 0.17 14.03 -1.64
CA HIS A 176 1.15 13.24 -0.92
C HIS A 176 2.15 12.55 -1.86
N SER A 177 1.70 11.96 -2.95
CA SER A 177 2.55 11.30 -3.94
C SER A 177 3.42 12.28 -4.73
N LEU A 178 2.84 13.40 -5.18
CA LEU A 178 3.55 14.42 -5.96
C LEU A 178 4.59 15.20 -5.14
N SER A 179 4.36 15.40 -3.83
CA SER A 179 5.31 16.12 -2.97
C SER A 179 6.68 15.44 -2.87
N LYS A 180 6.73 14.11 -3.04
CA LYS A 180 7.94 13.29 -2.96
C LYS A 180 8.70 13.21 -4.28
N LYS A 181 8.10 13.69 -5.38
CA LYS A 181 8.63 13.58 -6.74
C LYS A 181 9.18 14.91 -7.24
N THR A 182 10.09 14.84 -8.22
CA THR A 182 10.64 16.03 -8.89
C THR A 182 9.73 16.48 -10.03
N VAL A 183 9.81 17.75 -10.44
CA VAL A 183 8.98 18.29 -11.54
C VAL A 183 9.21 17.50 -12.84
N ARG A 184 10.48 17.19 -13.14
CA ARG A 184 10.89 16.44 -14.34
C ARG A 184 10.35 15.01 -14.34
N GLU A 185 10.38 14.34 -13.19
CA GLU A 185 9.78 13.00 -13.02
C GLU A 185 8.27 13.02 -13.26
N ILE A 186 7.55 13.98 -12.68
CA ILE A 186 6.10 14.08 -12.83
C ILE A 186 5.71 14.26 -14.32
N GLN A 187 6.49 15.05 -15.06
CA GLN A 187 6.24 15.29 -16.49
C GLN A 187 6.56 14.08 -17.36
N THR A 188 7.66 13.36 -17.05
CA THR A 188 8.16 12.24 -17.87
C THR A 188 7.43 10.93 -17.55
N GLU A 189 7.14 10.66 -16.27
CA GLU A 189 6.62 9.39 -15.78
C GLU A 189 5.13 9.45 -15.38
N ARG A 190 4.37 10.39 -15.93
CA ARG A 190 2.95 10.61 -15.57
C ARG A 190 2.07 9.35 -15.61
N VAL A 191 2.34 8.43 -16.54
CA VAL A 191 1.57 7.18 -16.68
C VAL A 191 1.85 6.24 -15.51
N LYS A 192 3.13 5.99 -15.22
CA LYS A 192 3.55 5.15 -14.08
C LYS A 192 3.07 5.73 -12.75
N LEU A 193 3.12 7.06 -12.61
CA LEU A 193 2.66 7.75 -11.41
C LEU A 193 1.14 7.66 -11.26
N GLY A 194 0.40 7.72 -12.37
CA GLY A 194 -1.04 7.48 -12.42
C GLY A 194 -1.40 6.07 -11.95
N ASP A 195 -0.69 5.04 -12.42
CA ASP A 195 -0.92 3.65 -12.00
C ASP A 195 -0.64 3.46 -10.50
N TYR A 196 0.47 4.01 -10.01
CA TYR A 196 0.83 3.98 -8.59
C TYR A 196 -0.23 4.68 -7.72
N LEU A 197 -0.66 5.87 -8.13
CA LEU A 197 -1.70 6.62 -7.44
C LEU A 197 -3.05 5.90 -7.48
N GLY A 198 -3.38 5.25 -8.59
CA GLY A 198 -4.56 4.41 -8.72
C GLY A 198 -4.56 3.27 -7.71
N MET A 199 -3.41 2.61 -7.51
CA MET A 199 -3.28 1.53 -6.52
C MET A 199 -3.45 2.03 -5.08
N ASP A 200 -2.84 3.16 -4.73
CA ASP A 200 -2.94 3.80 -3.40
C ASP A 200 -4.39 4.24 -3.08
N ILE A 201 -5.05 4.92 -4.02
CA ILE A 201 -6.46 5.31 -3.86
C ILE A 201 -7.37 4.07 -3.80
N ASN A 202 -7.11 3.05 -4.61
CA ASN A 202 -7.90 1.82 -4.59
C ASN A 202 -7.85 1.14 -3.22
N GLU A 203 -6.67 1.06 -2.59
CA GLU A 203 -6.53 0.51 -1.24
C GLU A 203 -7.41 1.24 -0.20
N MET A 204 -7.42 2.58 -0.24
CA MET A 204 -8.24 3.40 0.68
C MET A 204 -9.74 3.32 0.39
N THR A 205 -10.14 3.10 -0.86
CA THR A 205 -11.55 3.15 -1.32
C THR A 205 -12.24 1.78 -1.40
N ARG A 206 -11.50 0.67 -1.34
CA ARG A 206 -12.06 -0.70 -1.22
C ARG A 206 -13.14 -0.86 -0.16
N PRO A 207 -12.97 -0.39 1.10
CA PRO A 207 -14.01 -0.51 2.13
C PRO A 207 -15.28 0.30 1.80
N TRP A 208 -15.22 1.21 0.84
CA TRP A 208 -16.39 1.97 0.39
C TRP A 208 -17.15 1.29 -0.76
N GLY A 209 -16.74 0.08 -1.17
CA GLY A 209 -17.39 -0.62 -2.28
C GLY A 209 -17.02 -0.09 -3.66
N LEU A 210 -15.92 0.67 -3.75
CA LEU A 210 -15.41 1.29 -4.97
C LEU A 210 -14.22 0.52 -5.53
N GLU A 211 -14.05 0.63 -6.85
CA GLU A 211 -12.88 0.15 -7.57
C GLU A 211 -12.43 1.25 -8.53
N ILE A 212 -11.15 1.60 -8.49
CA ILE A 212 -10.55 2.58 -9.39
C ILE A 212 -10.13 1.87 -10.67
N ASP A 213 -10.74 2.26 -11.80
CA ASP A 213 -10.44 1.67 -13.11
C ASP A 213 -9.20 2.33 -13.73
N ARG A 214 -9.08 3.67 -13.63
CA ARG A 214 -7.96 4.42 -14.21
C ARG A 214 -7.78 5.80 -13.57
N VAL A 215 -6.54 6.26 -13.49
CA VAL A 215 -6.18 7.62 -13.06
C VAL A 215 -5.31 8.28 -14.13
N GLU A 216 -5.74 9.45 -14.63
CA GLU A 216 -4.98 10.27 -15.56
C GLU A 216 -4.56 11.59 -14.91
N LEU A 217 -3.26 11.86 -14.87
CA LEU A 217 -2.74 13.11 -14.33
C LEU A 217 -2.86 14.24 -15.35
N THR A 218 -3.47 15.35 -14.94
CA THR A 218 -3.57 16.58 -15.73
C THR A 218 -2.60 17.61 -15.18
N LEU A 219 -1.50 17.87 -15.91
CA LEU A 219 -0.55 18.92 -15.54
C LEU A 219 -1.08 20.29 -15.96
N GLY A 220 -1.15 21.22 -15.00
CA GLY A 220 -1.38 22.64 -15.22
C GLY A 220 -0.07 23.42 -15.40
N SER A 221 -0.17 24.75 -15.35
CA SER A 221 0.98 25.65 -15.52
C SER A 221 2.00 25.54 -14.38
N LEU A 222 3.28 25.51 -14.73
CA LEU A 222 4.40 25.67 -13.79
C LEU A 222 4.38 27.11 -13.26
N ILE A 223 4.13 27.30 -11.97
CA ILE A 223 4.09 28.63 -11.34
C ILE A 223 5.52 29.05 -10.97
N LYS A 224 6.33 28.12 -10.46
CA LYS A 224 7.73 28.36 -10.08
C LYS A 224 8.59 27.18 -10.54
N ALA A 225 9.58 27.44 -11.39
CA ALA A 225 10.58 26.46 -11.73
C ALA A 225 11.42 26.10 -10.49
N PRO A 226 11.95 24.88 -10.38
CA PRO A 226 12.90 24.52 -9.33
C PRO A 226 14.01 25.57 -9.26
N GLU A 227 14.40 25.97 -8.05
CA GLU A 227 15.64 26.74 -7.86
C GLU A 227 16.81 25.78 -8.16
N GLU A 228 17.15 25.63 -9.44
CA GLU A 228 18.52 25.28 -9.81
C GLU A 228 19.39 26.33 -9.13
N GLY A 229 20.23 25.88 -8.19
CA GLY A 229 21.07 26.73 -7.37
C GLY A 229 21.65 27.84 -8.23
N GLN A 230 21.09 29.04 -8.06
CA GLN A 230 21.59 30.20 -8.75
C GLN A 230 23.00 30.40 -8.24
N ALA A 231 23.97 30.08 -9.10
CA ALA A 231 25.12 30.95 -9.24
C ALA A 231 24.53 32.35 -9.27
N ALA A 232 24.70 33.07 -8.15
CA ALA A 232 24.16 34.40 -7.98
C ALA A 232 24.46 35.20 -9.25
N PRO A 233 23.52 35.99 -9.79
CA PRO A 233 23.87 36.97 -10.80
C PRO A 233 24.98 37.80 -10.17
N LEU A 234 26.19 37.73 -10.72
CA LEU A 234 27.28 38.63 -10.34
C LEU A 234 26.70 40.03 -10.44
N ALA A 235 26.41 40.64 -9.29
CA ALA A 235 25.94 42.00 -9.20
C ALA A 235 27.05 42.84 -9.81
N VAL A 236 26.85 43.29 -11.05
CA VAL A 236 27.76 44.23 -11.70
C VAL A 236 27.66 45.52 -10.88
N PRO A 237 28.74 45.98 -10.22
CA PRO A 237 28.65 47.22 -9.47
C PRO A 237 28.37 48.38 -10.45
N PRO A 238 27.60 49.41 -10.05
CA PRO A 238 27.23 50.50 -10.93
C PRO A 238 28.48 51.27 -11.34
N SER A 239 28.61 51.52 -12.64
CA SER A 239 29.66 52.37 -13.20
C SER A 239 29.49 53.80 -12.70
N VAL A 240 30.42 54.26 -11.86
CA VAL A 240 30.50 55.66 -11.43
C VAL A 240 31.02 56.50 -12.60
N PRO A 241 30.31 57.55 -13.04
CA PRO A 241 30.77 58.39 -14.15
C PRO A 241 31.85 59.37 -13.69
N GLY A 242 32.95 59.44 -14.45
CA GLY A 242 33.97 60.47 -14.31
C GLY A 242 35.25 59.99 -13.63
N LEU A 243 36.10 59.29 -14.39
CA LEU A 243 37.56 59.19 -14.21
C LEU A 243 38.13 58.50 -15.47
N GLU A 244 38.02 59.19 -16.60
CA GLU A 244 38.76 58.82 -17.81
C GLU A 244 40.22 59.26 -17.64
N GLY A 245 41.15 58.32 -17.39
CA GLY A 245 42.57 58.66 -17.46
C GLY A 245 43.62 57.83 -16.71
N LEU A 246 43.28 56.76 -15.98
CA LEU A 246 44.28 56.00 -15.20
C LEU A 246 44.08 54.47 -15.19
N THR A 247 43.44 53.89 -16.22
CA THR A 247 42.98 52.48 -16.22
C THR A 247 44.02 51.43 -16.66
N GLY A 248 45.26 51.80 -16.98
CA GLY A 248 46.27 50.80 -17.39
C GLY A 248 46.91 50.04 -16.22
N SER A 249 47.29 50.74 -15.16
CA SER A 249 48.24 50.22 -14.17
C SER A 249 47.58 49.58 -12.93
N ILE A 250 46.37 50.02 -12.55
CA ILE A 250 45.70 49.52 -11.34
C ILE A 250 44.94 48.20 -11.60
N GLN A 251 44.43 47.99 -12.81
CA GLN A 251 43.77 46.73 -13.21
C GLN A 251 44.77 45.58 -13.34
N GLN A 252 46.01 45.88 -13.74
CA GLN A 252 47.11 44.92 -13.87
C GLN A 252 47.67 44.50 -12.50
N LEU A 253 47.59 45.39 -11.50
CA LEU A 253 47.93 45.08 -10.12
C LEU A 253 46.86 44.19 -9.45
N ALA A 254 45.57 44.41 -9.75
CA ALA A 254 44.46 43.60 -9.22
C ALA A 254 44.44 42.16 -9.77
N MET A 255 44.87 41.93 -11.03
CA MET A 255 45.03 40.57 -11.58
C MET A 255 46.22 39.82 -10.96
N HIS A 256 47.26 40.53 -10.51
CA HIS A 256 48.43 39.91 -9.88
C HIS A 256 48.16 39.44 -8.44
N PHE A 257 47.24 40.09 -7.72
CA PHE A 257 46.87 39.70 -6.34
C PHE A 257 45.91 38.50 -6.26
N LEU A 258 45.19 38.15 -7.33
CA LEU A 258 44.30 36.98 -7.37
C LEU A 258 45.02 35.67 -7.72
N SER A 259 46.32 35.70 -8.05
CA SER A 259 47.03 34.55 -8.62
C SER A 259 48.09 33.89 -7.73
N HIS A 260 48.48 34.45 -6.57
CA HIS A 260 49.56 33.85 -5.76
C HIS A 260 49.43 34.03 -4.24
N GLY A 261 49.26 32.90 -3.54
CA GLY A 261 49.69 32.67 -2.14
C GLY A 261 48.67 32.99 -1.04
N GLY A 262 48.29 32.08 -0.14
CA GLY A 262 48.78 30.72 0.09
C GLY A 262 48.02 30.00 1.22
N SER A 263 48.08 28.67 1.18
CA SER A 263 48.02 27.77 2.34
C SER A 263 49.14 28.14 3.34
N SER A 264 49.08 27.98 4.68
CA SER A 264 48.66 26.80 5.46
C SER A 264 48.77 27.04 7.00
N GLN A 265 47.76 26.60 7.78
CA GLN A 265 47.76 25.76 9.02
C GLN A 265 48.55 26.14 10.31
N PRO A 266 48.16 25.66 11.54
CA PRO A 266 48.34 24.26 12.04
C PRO A 266 47.13 23.72 12.88
N HIS A 267 46.87 22.42 13.15
CA HIS A 267 47.66 21.20 13.42
C HIS A 267 46.83 19.95 12.98
N GLN A 268 47.38 19.02 12.17
CA GLN A 268 47.88 17.64 12.49
C GLN A 268 46.79 16.57 12.78
N ASP A 269 46.74 15.39 12.17
CA ASP A 269 47.75 14.58 11.47
C ASP A 269 47.16 13.81 10.25
N SER A 270 47.97 13.65 9.21
CA SER A 270 47.72 12.85 8.00
C SER A 270 48.93 11.96 7.77
N ILE A 271 48.72 10.68 7.45
CA ILE A 271 49.75 9.81 6.88
C ILE A 271 49.22 9.26 5.55
N THR A 272 50.06 9.46 4.54
CA THR A 272 49.93 9.15 3.11
C THR A 272 50.52 7.77 2.81
N PHE A 273 49.95 7.01 1.86
CA PHE A 273 50.67 5.99 1.06
C PHE A 273 50.01 5.95 -0.34
N THR A 274 50.67 6.42 -1.41
CA THR A 274 51.59 5.73 -2.36
C THR A 274 50.99 4.55 -3.13
N ASP A 275 51.00 4.75 -4.45
CA ASP A 275 50.98 3.82 -5.58
C ASP A 275 51.70 2.48 -5.31
N GLU A 276 51.07 1.34 -5.60
CA GLU A 276 51.71 0.11 -6.11
C GLU A 276 50.68 -0.86 -6.72
N LEU A 277 51.14 -1.58 -7.74
CA LEU A 277 50.47 -2.66 -8.47
C LEU A 277 49.98 -3.81 -7.59
N CYS A 278 48.96 -4.51 -8.13
CA CYS A 278 48.81 -5.97 -8.13
C CYS A 278 49.32 -6.71 -6.88
N SER A 279 48.42 -7.00 -5.94
CA SER A 279 48.56 -8.11 -5.01
C SER A 279 47.16 -8.54 -4.55
N ASP A 280 46.96 -9.86 -4.54
CA ASP A 280 45.74 -10.57 -4.17
C ASP A 280 45.09 -10.07 -2.87
N PRO A 281 43.75 -10.17 -2.72
CA PRO A 281 43.16 -10.16 -1.39
C PRO A 281 43.54 -11.47 -0.70
N GLU A 282 44.62 -11.42 0.08
CA GLU A 282 44.94 -12.38 1.12
C GLU A 282 43.77 -12.44 2.12
N ALA A 283 43.42 -13.66 2.49
CA ALA A 283 42.20 -14.06 3.16
C ALA A 283 41.93 -13.30 4.46
N ILE A 284 40.73 -12.72 4.55
CA ILE A 284 40.07 -12.55 5.85
C ILE A 284 39.18 -13.78 6.01
N ASP A 285 39.60 -14.65 6.91
CA ASP A 285 38.93 -15.87 7.36
C ASP A 285 37.42 -15.68 7.44
N THR A 286 36.72 -16.37 6.54
CA THR A 286 35.33 -16.78 6.69
C THR A 286 35.16 -17.46 8.04
N THR A 287 34.65 -16.72 9.02
CA THR A 287 34.28 -17.31 10.31
C THR A 287 32.89 -17.96 10.13
N PRO A 288 32.76 -19.28 10.31
CA PRO A 288 31.47 -20.00 10.23
C PRO A 288 30.43 -19.53 11.28
N GLY A 289 30.81 -18.64 12.19
CA GLY A 289 29.96 -18.15 13.28
C GLY A 289 28.75 -17.32 12.85
N SER A 290 28.81 -16.52 11.77
CA SER A 290 27.71 -15.58 11.46
C SER A 290 26.40 -16.29 11.09
N VAL A 291 26.47 -17.34 10.27
CA VAL A 291 25.26 -18.09 9.83
C VAL A 291 24.84 -19.12 10.88
N GLU A 292 25.78 -19.78 11.57
CA GLU A 292 25.47 -20.73 12.63
C GLU A 292 24.85 -20.06 13.87
N GLU A 293 25.29 -18.85 14.21
CA GLU A 293 24.62 -18.01 15.21
C GLU A 293 23.20 -17.66 14.77
N LEU A 294 23.00 -17.28 13.50
CA LEU A 294 21.67 -16.99 12.98
C LEU A 294 20.74 -18.21 13.04
N LEU A 295 21.25 -19.39 12.73
CA LEU A 295 20.48 -20.64 12.87
C LEU A 295 20.11 -20.90 14.32
N SER A 296 21.02 -20.63 15.26
CA SER A 296 20.75 -20.74 16.70
C SER A 296 19.69 -19.74 17.17
N SER A 297 19.71 -18.51 16.66
CA SER A 297 18.66 -17.50 16.91
C SER A 297 17.31 -17.92 16.32
N VAL A 298 17.31 -18.47 15.09
CA VAL A 298 16.09 -19.00 14.46
C VAL A 298 15.54 -20.15 15.29
N GLN A 299 16.39 -21.08 15.74
CA GLN A 299 16.00 -22.21 16.58
C GLN A 299 15.34 -21.78 17.89
N ALA A 300 15.77 -20.67 18.50
CA ALA A 300 15.18 -20.13 19.72
C ALA A 300 13.77 -19.53 19.53
N VAL A 301 13.38 -19.20 18.29
CA VAL A 301 12.08 -18.58 17.96
C VAL A 301 11.09 -19.58 17.35
N LEU A 302 11.53 -20.82 17.10
CA LEU A 302 10.67 -21.90 16.65
C LEU A 302 9.58 -22.19 17.69
N SER A 303 8.33 -22.15 17.26
CA SER A 303 7.14 -22.37 18.09
C SER A 303 6.00 -22.98 17.27
N GLU A 304 5.08 -23.66 17.93
CA GLU A 304 3.89 -24.22 17.26
C GLU A 304 3.03 -23.12 16.62
N ASP A 305 2.98 -21.93 17.20
CA ASP A 305 2.27 -20.76 16.65
C ASP A 305 2.87 -20.31 15.31
N LEU A 306 4.20 -20.29 15.21
CA LEU A 306 4.91 -19.93 13.98
C LEU A 306 4.67 -20.99 12.89
N VAL A 307 4.69 -22.27 13.25
CA VAL A 307 4.37 -23.40 12.35
C VAL A 307 2.93 -23.28 11.83
N HIS A 308 1.96 -22.96 12.69
CA HIS A 308 0.57 -22.75 12.27
C HIS A 308 0.39 -21.54 11.33
N GLN A 309 1.18 -20.47 11.49
CA GLN A 309 1.10 -19.28 10.63
C GLN A 309 1.77 -19.49 9.26
N VAL A 310 2.96 -20.09 9.26
CA VAL A 310 3.77 -20.25 8.05
C VAL A 310 3.37 -21.51 7.29
N GLY A 311 3.44 -22.68 7.93
CA GLY A 311 2.96 -23.96 7.40
C GLY A 311 3.71 -24.46 6.17
N ALA A 312 5.02 -24.25 6.08
CA ALA A 312 5.81 -24.53 4.87
C ALA A 312 7.27 -24.91 5.15
N CYS A 313 7.90 -25.61 4.20
CA CYS A 313 9.31 -25.98 4.23
C CYS A 313 10.15 -25.11 3.29
N TYR A 314 11.23 -24.53 3.82
CA TYR A 314 12.16 -23.68 3.08
C TYR A 314 13.52 -24.35 2.96
N GLN A 315 14.11 -24.24 1.77
CA GLN A 315 15.50 -24.55 1.52
C GLN A 315 16.24 -23.25 1.20
N PHE A 316 17.35 -23.00 1.89
CA PHE A 316 18.24 -21.88 1.62
C PHE A 316 19.51 -22.40 0.93
N GLU A 317 19.86 -21.79 -0.18
CA GLU A 317 21.09 -22.04 -0.92
C GLU A 317 21.94 -20.77 -0.90
N ILE A 318 22.92 -20.75 0.01
CA ILE A 318 23.72 -19.56 0.31
C ILE A 318 25.06 -19.69 -0.41
N SER A 319 25.35 -18.75 -1.31
CA SER A 319 26.66 -18.64 -1.97
C SER A 319 27.59 -17.77 -1.15
N SER A 320 28.67 -18.35 -0.61
CA SER A 320 29.75 -17.62 0.04
C SER A 320 30.65 -16.92 -0.99
N ALA A 321 31.40 -15.91 -0.56
CA ALA A 321 32.39 -15.19 -1.38
C ALA A 321 33.46 -16.14 -1.99
N ASP A 322 33.78 -17.24 -1.32
CA ASP A 322 34.73 -18.26 -1.78
C ASP A 322 34.17 -19.23 -2.84
N GLY A 323 32.94 -18.99 -3.31
CA GLY A 323 32.24 -19.84 -4.28
C GLY A 323 31.65 -21.13 -3.70
N GLN A 324 31.86 -21.40 -2.41
CA GLN A 324 31.22 -22.52 -1.72
C GLN A 324 29.73 -22.25 -1.48
N GLN A 325 28.89 -23.22 -1.84
CA GLN A 325 27.46 -23.18 -1.59
C GLN A 325 27.09 -23.96 -0.33
N HIS A 326 26.50 -23.26 0.63
CA HIS A 326 26.00 -23.83 1.86
C HIS A 326 24.49 -24.00 1.78
N LYS A 327 24.01 -25.19 2.12
CA LYS A 327 22.58 -25.51 2.12
C LYS A 327 22.08 -25.54 3.56
N TYR A 328 20.96 -24.86 3.80
CA TYR A 328 20.27 -24.88 5.09
C TYR A 328 18.80 -25.12 4.86
N TYR A 329 18.13 -25.72 5.85
CA TYR A 329 16.70 -25.93 5.79
C TYR A 329 15.99 -25.35 6.99
N LEU A 330 14.73 -25.01 6.77
CA LEU A 330 13.79 -24.58 7.79
C LEU A 330 12.44 -25.25 7.50
N ASP A 331 12.08 -26.22 8.34
CA ASP A 331 10.80 -26.89 8.32
C ASP A 331 9.85 -26.20 9.30
N LEU A 332 8.84 -25.51 8.78
CA LEU A 332 7.73 -24.94 9.54
C LEU A 332 6.41 -25.58 9.13
N SER A 333 6.43 -26.86 8.73
CA SER A 333 5.23 -27.58 8.27
C SER A 333 4.57 -28.42 9.37
N GLN A 334 5.34 -28.94 10.34
CA GLN A 334 4.83 -29.85 11.38
C GLN A 334 5.53 -29.63 12.73
N GLY A 335 4.80 -29.89 13.82
CA GLY A 335 5.31 -29.84 15.20
C GLY A 335 5.72 -28.42 15.63
N GLY A 336 6.83 -28.32 16.37
CA GLY A 336 7.41 -27.05 16.83
C GLY A 336 8.36 -26.38 15.82
N GLY A 337 8.53 -26.97 14.62
CA GLY A 337 9.47 -26.51 13.60
C GLY A 337 10.89 -27.06 13.81
N ALA A 338 11.67 -27.15 12.73
CA ALA A 338 13.05 -27.61 12.75
C ALA A 338 13.92 -26.78 11.80
N VAL A 339 15.16 -26.52 12.21
CA VAL A 339 16.15 -25.79 11.41
C VAL A 339 17.49 -26.50 11.48
N GLY A 340 18.24 -26.53 10.38
CA GLY A 340 19.56 -27.17 10.37
C GLY A 340 20.35 -26.96 9.08
N SER A 341 21.60 -27.40 9.09
CA SER A 341 22.46 -27.44 7.90
C SER A 341 22.19 -28.70 7.08
N GLY A 342 22.30 -28.57 5.76
CA GLY A 342 22.04 -29.61 4.78
C GLY A 342 20.77 -29.38 3.94
N SER A 343 20.38 -30.43 3.21
CA SER A 343 19.15 -30.49 2.44
C SER A 343 18.06 -31.21 3.22
N LEU A 344 16.81 -30.78 3.07
CA LEU A 344 15.65 -31.51 3.58
C LEU A 344 15.61 -32.95 3.04
N CYS A 345 15.16 -33.90 3.86
CA CYS A 345 14.86 -35.27 3.43
C CYS A 345 13.61 -35.36 2.53
N ARG A 346 12.90 -34.24 2.32
CA ARG A 346 11.67 -34.09 1.53
C ARG A 346 11.81 -32.89 0.58
N ASP A 347 11.09 -32.88 -0.53
CA ASP A 347 11.06 -31.73 -1.45
C ASP A 347 10.61 -30.44 -0.73
N PRO A 348 11.37 -29.33 -0.84
CA PRO A 348 11.00 -28.06 -0.24
C PRO A 348 9.86 -27.36 -1.01
N ASP A 349 9.00 -26.63 -0.30
CA ASP A 349 7.94 -25.83 -0.93
C ASP A 349 8.53 -24.59 -1.63
N VAL A 350 9.63 -24.08 -1.09
CA VAL A 350 10.36 -22.91 -1.61
C VAL A 350 11.86 -23.08 -1.42
N THR A 351 12.62 -22.81 -2.49
CA THR A 351 14.08 -22.68 -2.46
C THR A 351 14.47 -21.22 -2.64
N LEU A 352 15.29 -20.71 -1.73
CA LEU A 352 15.76 -19.33 -1.66
C LEU A 352 17.27 -19.29 -1.87
N SER A 353 17.72 -18.66 -2.94
CA SER A 353 19.17 -18.53 -3.23
C SER A 353 19.61 -17.08 -3.06
N MET A 354 20.64 -16.85 -2.25
CA MET A 354 21.21 -15.51 -1.97
C MET A 354 22.66 -15.61 -1.48
N THR A 355 23.33 -14.47 -1.27
CA THR A 355 24.67 -14.43 -0.65
C THR A 355 24.60 -14.48 0.87
N ASP A 356 25.70 -14.83 1.53
CA ASP A 356 25.81 -14.84 2.99
C ASP A 356 25.56 -13.43 3.58
N GLY A 357 26.14 -12.39 2.96
CA GLY A 357 25.91 -11.01 3.37
C GLY A 357 24.44 -10.58 3.24
N ASP A 358 23.73 -11.05 2.22
CA ASP A 358 22.32 -10.71 2.01
C ASP A 358 21.42 -11.43 3.03
N LEU A 359 21.78 -12.65 3.41
CA LEU A 359 21.11 -13.38 4.48
C LEU A 359 21.28 -12.65 5.81
N VAL A 360 22.51 -12.28 6.18
CA VAL A 360 22.77 -11.55 7.43
C VAL A 360 22.04 -10.20 7.44
N ALA A 361 22.06 -9.48 6.31
CA ALA A 361 21.36 -8.20 6.18
C ALA A 361 19.84 -8.34 6.30
N MET A 362 19.28 -9.47 5.88
CA MET A 362 17.85 -9.75 5.97
C MET A 362 17.39 -9.99 7.41
N PHE A 363 18.17 -10.74 8.16
CA PHE A 363 17.84 -11.08 9.55
C PHE A 363 18.23 -9.99 10.56
N ARG A 364 19.40 -9.34 10.39
CA ARG A 364 19.92 -8.34 11.34
C ARG A 364 19.79 -6.89 10.84
N GLU A 365 20.18 -6.59 9.59
CA GLU A 365 20.38 -5.21 9.12
C GLU A 365 19.15 -4.54 8.47
N GLY A 366 18.01 -5.22 8.38
CA GLY A 366 16.76 -4.60 7.93
C GLY A 366 16.39 -4.79 6.46
N LEU A 367 17.16 -5.57 5.70
CA LEU A 367 16.80 -5.90 4.31
C LEU A 367 15.48 -6.70 4.28
N ARG A 368 14.46 -6.21 3.56
CA ARG A 368 13.18 -6.91 3.45
C ARG A 368 13.24 -7.98 2.35
N PRO A 369 12.67 -9.19 2.55
CA PRO A 369 12.69 -10.26 1.54
C PRO A 369 12.18 -9.83 0.17
N PHE A 370 11.08 -9.07 0.12
CA PHE A 370 10.53 -8.56 -1.13
C PHE A 370 11.47 -7.57 -1.85
N SER A 371 12.20 -6.74 -1.11
CA SER A 371 13.18 -5.80 -1.67
C SER A 371 14.43 -6.51 -2.21
N ALA A 372 14.86 -7.59 -1.56
CA ALA A 372 15.95 -8.43 -2.06
C ALA A 372 15.53 -9.17 -3.34
N TYR A 373 14.28 -9.64 -3.42
CA TYR A 373 13.76 -10.32 -4.60
C TYR A 373 13.67 -9.39 -5.81
N THR A 374 13.04 -8.22 -5.64
CA THR A 374 12.87 -7.25 -6.73
C THR A 374 14.18 -6.64 -7.23
N SER A 375 15.22 -6.61 -6.40
CA SER A 375 16.58 -6.19 -6.80
C SER A 375 17.43 -7.31 -7.42
N GLY A 376 16.93 -8.55 -7.47
CA GLY A 376 17.64 -9.71 -8.02
C GLY A 376 18.69 -10.33 -7.08
N ARG A 377 18.81 -9.81 -5.85
CA ARG A 377 19.70 -10.28 -4.78
C ARG A 377 19.21 -11.57 -4.12
N LEU A 378 17.90 -11.77 -4.08
CA LEU A 378 17.24 -12.99 -3.66
C LEU A 378 16.59 -13.65 -4.88
N LYS A 379 16.95 -14.90 -5.17
CA LYS A 379 16.26 -15.74 -6.14
C LYS A 379 15.31 -16.68 -5.42
N VAL A 380 14.10 -16.79 -5.92
CA VAL A 380 13.04 -17.63 -5.34
C VAL A 380 12.62 -18.66 -6.37
N GLN A 381 12.63 -19.93 -6.00
CA GLN A 381 12.04 -21.03 -6.76
C GLN A 381 10.95 -21.69 -5.91
N GLY A 382 9.73 -21.82 -6.44
CA GLY A 382 8.57 -22.34 -5.70
C GLY A 382 7.44 -21.33 -5.58
N ASP A 383 6.54 -21.51 -4.61
CA ASP A 383 5.41 -20.61 -4.40
C ASP A 383 5.84 -19.27 -3.81
N MET A 384 5.71 -18.20 -4.60
CA MET A 384 6.06 -16.83 -4.20
C MET A 384 5.31 -16.36 -2.96
N LYS A 385 4.04 -16.77 -2.81
CA LYS A 385 3.23 -16.38 -1.65
C LYS A 385 3.80 -16.97 -0.37
N THR A 386 4.27 -18.22 -0.44
CA THR A 386 4.95 -18.91 0.66
C THR A 386 6.33 -18.30 0.91
N ALA A 387 7.08 -17.95 -0.14
CA ALA A 387 8.37 -17.27 -0.01
C ALA A 387 8.28 -15.97 0.79
N MET A 388 7.23 -15.17 0.58
CA MET A 388 7.05 -13.89 1.27
C MET A 388 6.59 -14.03 2.73
N LYS A 389 6.04 -15.18 3.14
CA LYS A 389 5.73 -15.43 4.56
C LYS A 389 6.98 -15.46 5.44
N LEU A 390 8.17 -15.63 4.86
CA LEU A 390 9.45 -15.52 5.57
C LEU A 390 9.60 -14.18 6.31
N GLU A 391 8.92 -13.11 5.87
CA GLU A 391 8.95 -11.82 6.55
C GLU A 391 8.37 -11.87 7.98
N GLU A 392 7.38 -12.74 8.24
CA GLU A 392 6.83 -12.91 9.60
C GLU A 392 7.85 -13.54 10.56
N LEU A 393 8.64 -14.50 10.07
CA LEU A 393 9.75 -15.06 10.85
C LEU A 393 10.77 -13.98 11.24
N ILE A 394 11.15 -13.14 10.28
CA ILE A 394 12.14 -12.05 10.50
C ILE A 394 11.59 -11.01 11.49
N LYS A 395 10.28 -10.70 11.43
CA LYS A 395 9.64 -9.79 12.40
C LYS A 395 9.68 -10.35 13.82
N LEU A 396 9.44 -11.64 14.00
CA LEU A 396 9.48 -12.28 15.32
C LEU A 396 10.89 -12.32 15.89
N LEU A 397 11.90 -12.60 15.08
CA LEU A 397 13.31 -12.55 15.50
C LEU A 397 13.72 -11.15 15.96
N LYS A 398 13.28 -10.10 15.25
CA LYS A 398 13.56 -8.72 15.66
C LYS A 398 12.86 -8.32 16.96
N LYS A 399 11.66 -8.85 17.21
CA LYS A 399 10.90 -8.59 18.45
C LYS A 399 11.54 -9.20 19.70
N GLN A 400 12.34 -10.26 19.55
CA GLN A 400 13.09 -10.88 20.66
C GLN A 400 14.37 -10.12 21.04
N HIS A 401 14.92 -9.35 20.10
CA HIS A 401 16.16 -8.58 20.29
C HIS A 401 15.95 -7.08 20.56
N SER A 402 14.70 -6.62 20.63
CA SER A 402 14.31 -5.25 21.00
C SER A 402 13.57 -5.24 22.32
#